data_AF-D2HAH8-F1
#
_entry.id   AF-D2HAH8-F1
#
_cell.length_a   1.000
_cell.length_b   1.000
_cell.length_c   1.000
_cell.angle_alpha   90.00
_cell.angle_beta   90.00
_cell.angle_gamma   90.00
#
_symmetry.space_group_name_H-M   'P 1'
#
loop_
_entity.id
_entity.type
_entity.pdbx_description
1 polymer ?
#
loop_
_entity_poly.entity_id
_entity_poly.type
_entity_poly.pdbx_seq_one_letter_code
_entity_poly.pdbx_strand_id
1 'polypeptide(L)'
;QRHYGQYDGFVVIHGTDTMAFAASVLSFVLENLQKPVILTGAQVPIHALWNDGRENLLGALLMAGQYVIPEVCLFFQNQLFRGNRVTKVDSRRFAAFCSPNLPPLAVVGTDVTINQELVRKARGKAPLVVHSCMERDVGLLRLYPGIPAALVRAFLQPPLKGLVMETFGSGNGPTKPDLLRELQAAAERGLIIVNCTHCLQGAVTSDYAAGMAMAGAGIVSGSDMTSEAALAKLSYVLGQPGLSLDCRKELLARDLRGEMTLPAGAKGQPSLSRSTLGRGVAQLLTLSQGAIVSTQEADAVRDAVAPSLACAAAHAGNLEVLQALVELGSDLSLENFNGQTPLHAA
;
A
#
# COMPACT_ATOMS: atom_id res chain seq x y z
N GLN A 1 -6.96 23.20 5.59
CA GLN A 1 -8.15 23.81 4.96
C GLN A 1 -8.03 25.34 4.82
N ARG A 2 -7.85 26.09 5.91
CA ARG A 2 -7.82 27.58 5.91
C ARG A 2 -6.94 28.22 4.81
N HIS A 3 -5.76 27.67 4.56
CA HIS A 3 -4.80 28.20 3.60
C HIS A 3 -4.76 27.44 2.26
N TYR A 4 -5.66 26.47 2.04
CA TYR A 4 -5.53 25.54 0.91
C TYR A 4 -5.64 26.21 -0.46
N GLY A 5 -6.45 27.26 -0.57
CA GLY A 5 -6.59 28.04 -1.81
C GLY A 5 -5.48 29.05 -2.07
N GLN A 6 -4.63 29.35 -1.07
CA GLN A 6 -3.64 30.43 -1.13
C GLN A 6 -2.24 29.96 -1.59
N TYR A 7 -1.96 28.66 -1.45
CA TYR A 7 -0.63 28.09 -1.70
C TYR A 7 -0.74 26.86 -2.60
N ASP A 8 0.29 26.61 -3.41
CA ASP A 8 0.34 25.49 -4.35
C ASP A 8 0.90 24.19 -3.74
N GLY A 9 1.60 24.30 -2.62
CA GLY A 9 2.15 23.19 -1.85
C GLY A 9 2.39 23.58 -0.40
N PHE A 10 2.61 22.58 0.46
CA PHE A 10 2.82 22.77 1.88
C PHE A 10 4.06 22.01 2.33
N VAL A 11 4.94 22.69 3.08
CA VAL A 11 6.04 22.05 3.81
C VAL A 11 5.76 22.14 5.30
N VAL A 12 5.88 21.02 6.01
CA VAL A 12 5.65 20.92 7.45
C VAL A 12 6.97 20.51 8.12
N ILE A 13 7.59 21.44 8.84
CA ILE A 13 8.76 21.14 9.66
C ILE A 13 8.28 20.42 10.92
N HIS A 14 8.85 19.24 11.20
CA HIS A 14 8.43 18.40 12.30
C HIS A 14 9.62 17.71 12.98
N GLY A 15 9.50 17.35 14.26
CA GLY A 15 10.49 16.53 14.96
C GLY A 15 10.53 15.11 14.40
N THR A 16 11.71 14.51 14.29
CA THR A 16 11.88 13.23 13.59
C THR A 16 11.26 12.04 14.34
N ASP A 17 11.14 12.10 15.67
CA ASP A 17 10.73 10.95 16.50
C ASP A 17 9.32 10.44 16.22
N THR A 18 8.39 11.30 15.83
CA THR A 18 6.99 10.93 15.53
C THR A 18 6.55 11.36 14.13
N MET A 19 7.50 11.74 13.28
CA MET A 19 7.20 12.26 11.93
C MET A 19 6.49 11.24 11.05
N ALA A 20 6.88 9.96 11.12
CA ALA A 20 6.23 8.87 10.37
C ALA A 20 4.75 8.72 10.76
N PHE A 21 4.44 8.82 12.06
CA PHE A 21 3.08 8.80 12.56
C PHE A 21 2.28 10.04 12.13
N ALA A 22 2.87 11.24 12.24
CA ALA A 22 2.23 12.48 11.80
C ALA A 22 1.93 12.47 10.29
N ALA A 23 2.87 12.01 9.47
CA ALA A 23 2.70 11.84 8.03
C ALA A 23 1.57 10.84 7.71
N SER A 24 1.52 9.72 8.45
CA SER A 24 0.47 8.72 8.33
C SER A 24 -0.92 9.31 8.65
N VAL A 25 -1.07 10.01 9.78
CA VAL A 25 -2.33 10.67 10.17
C VAL A 25 -2.79 11.67 9.12
N LEU A 26 -1.90 12.56 8.68
CA LEU A 26 -2.24 13.57 7.67
C LEU A 26 -2.67 12.92 6.35
N SER A 27 -2.09 11.78 5.96
CA SER A 27 -2.48 11.07 4.73
C SER A 27 -3.95 10.62 4.74
N PHE A 28 -4.48 10.20 5.89
CA PHE A 28 -5.88 9.79 6.02
C PHE A 28 -6.81 11.00 6.15
N VAL A 29 -6.42 11.97 6.98
CA VAL A 29 -7.21 13.16 7.29
C VAL A 29 -7.43 14.07 6.09
N LEU A 30 -6.45 14.18 5.19
CA LEU A 30 -6.51 15.03 3.99
C LEU A 30 -7.10 14.25 2.80
N GLU A 31 -8.39 13.98 2.84
CA GLU A 31 -9.10 13.32 1.75
C GLU A 31 -9.19 14.22 0.51
N ASN A 32 -9.01 13.62 -0.67
CA ASN A 32 -8.96 14.32 -1.97
C ASN A 32 -7.89 15.41 -2.02
N LEU A 33 -6.74 15.19 -1.38
CA LEU A 33 -5.59 16.05 -1.52
C LEU A 33 -5.15 16.15 -2.99
N GLN A 34 -4.94 17.37 -3.47
CA GLN A 34 -4.51 17.68 -4.84
C GLN A 34 -3.15 18.40 -4.90
N LYS A 35 -2.56 18.71 -3.74
CA LYS A 35 -1.35 19.53 -3.60
C LYS A 35 -0.35 18.80 -2.72
N PRO A 36 0.97 18.91 -2.97
CA PRO A 36 1.97 18.26 -2.14
C PRO A 36 1.92 18.78 -0.70
N VAL A 37 1.97 17.85 0.26
CA VAL A 37 2.19 18.15 1.68
C VAL A 37 3.42 17.36 2.11
N ILE A 38 4.56 18.05 2.25
CA ILE A 38 5.85 17.41 2.50
C ILE A 38 6.27 17.67 3.94
N LEU A 39 6.33 16.62 4.74
CA LEU A 39 6.95 16.66 6.06
C LEU A 39 8.47 16.56 5.91
N THR A 40 9.19 17.34 6.70
CA THR A 40 10.65 17.24 6.78
C THR A 40 11.15 17.70 8.15
N GLY A 41 12.44 17.52 8.39
CA GLY A 41 13.09 17.89 9.64
C GLY A 41 14.59 17.67 9.56
N ALA A 42 15.23 17.49 10.71
CA ALA A 42 16.67 17.29 10.80
C ALA A 42 17.02 16.47 12.05
N GLN A 43 18.13 15.74 12.02
CA GLN A 43 18.74 15.19 13.22
C GLN A 43 19.55 16.26 13.97
N VAL A 44 20.09 17.24 13.24
CA VAL A 44 20.87 18.35 13.83
C VAL A 44 20.17 19.68 13.56
N PRO A 45 20.04 20.58 14.56
CA PRO A 45 19.42 21.89 14.37
C PRO A 45 20.05 22.70 13.23
N ILE A 46 19.22 23.43 12.48
CA ILE A 46 19.64 24.15 11.27
C ILE A 46 20.71 25.23 11.51
N HIS A 47 20.79 25.76 12.74
CA HIS A 47 21.79 26.77 13.13
C HIS A 47 23.17 26.18 13.41
N ALA A 48 23.31 24.86 13.55
CA ALA A 48 24.61 24.22 13.70
C ALA A 48 25.40 24.30 12.39
N LEU A 49 26.73 24.37 12.47
CA LEU A 49 27.57 24.47 11.27
C LEU A 49 27.38 23.24 10.35
N TRP A 50 27.45 22.03 10.91
CA TRP A 50 27.27 20.78 10.18
C TRP A 50 25.90 20.21 10.53
N ASN A 51 24.93 20.31 9.60
CA ASN A 51 23.58 19.77 9.78
C ASN A 51 22.98 19.29 8.48
N ASP A 52 21.97 18.43 8.60
CA ASP A 52 21.12 17.91 7.52
C ASP A 52 19.89 18.78 7.26
N GLY A 53 19.54 19.69 8.18
CA GLY A 53 18.33 20.51 8.09
C GLY A 53 18.29 21.48 6.90
N ARG A 54 19.43 22.03 6.48
CA ARG A 54 19.49 22.93 5.30
C ARG A 54 19.06 22.22 4.02
N GLU A 55 19.68 21.08 3.74
CA GLU A 55 19.40 20.30 2.52
C GLU A 55 18.01 19.67 2.55
N ASN A 56 17.58 19.16 3.71
CA ASN A 56 16.24 18.60 3.88
C ASN A 56 15.15 19.66 3.64
N LEU A 57 15.28 20.85 4.23
CA LEU A 57 14.30 21.92 4.05
C LEU A 57 14.27 22.46 2.62
N LEU A 58 15.45 22.70 2.03
CA LEU A 58 15.57 23.16 0.64
C LEU A 58 14.95 22.15 -0.32
N GLY A 59 15.31 20.87 -0.19
CA GLY A 59 14.76 19.81 -1.02
C GLY A 59 13.24 19.67 -0.87
N ALA A 60 12.70 19.76 0.35
CA ALA A 60 11.26 19.74 0.56
C ALA A 60 10.54 20.93 -0.11
N LEU A 61 11.10 22.14 -0.04
CA LEU A 61 10.54 23.32 -0.69
C LEU A 61 10.56 23.20 -2.22
N LEU A 62 11.68 22.74 -2.78
CA LEU A 62 11.80 22.52 -4.23
C LEU A 62 10.83 21.44 -4.70
N MET A 63 10.73 20.32 -3.97
CA MET A 63 9.79 19.25 -4.28
C MET A 63 8.33 19.73 -4.25
N ALA A 64 7.95 20.52 -3.24
CA ALA A 64 6.60 21.05 -3.11
C ALA A 64 6.27 22.16 -4.13
N GLY A 65 7.26 22.94 -4.56
CA GLY A 65 7.07 24.07 -5.46
C GLY A 65 7.17 23.73 -6.95
N GLN A 66 7.89 22.66 -7.31
CA GLN A 66 8.17 22.33 -8.71
C GLN A 66 7.41 21.10 -9.22
N TYR A 67 6.92 20.25 -8.32
CA TYR A 67 6.29 18.97 -8.71
C TYR A 67 4.90 18.79 -8.11
N VAL A 68 3.97 18.31 -8.93
CA VAL A 68 2.59 18.02 -8.50
C VAL A 68 2.52 16.56 -8.03
N ILE A 69 2.86 16.33 -6.77
CA ILE A 69 2.72 15.03 -6.10
C ILE A 69 1.60 15.18 -5.06
N PRO A 70 0.34 14.80 -5.37
CA PRO A 70 -0.82 15.11 -4.55
C PRO A 70 -0.97 14.15 -3.36
N GLU A 71 0.10 14.01 -2.59
CA GLU A 71 0.20 13.09 -1.47
C GLU A 71 0.79 13.79 -0.24
N VAL A 72 0.59 13.17 0.92
CA VAL A 72 1.39 13.48 2.10
C VAL A 72 2.68 12.69 1.99
N CYS A 73 3.80 13.39 1.94
CA CYS A 73 5.13 12.82 1.72
C CYS A 73 6.06 13.15 2.90
N LEU A 74 7.16 12.41 2.99
CA LEU A 74 8.27 12.70 3.90
C LEU A 74 9.54 12.86 3.06
N PHE A 75 10.22 14.00 3.19
CA PHE A 75 11.48 14.25 2.50
C PHE A 75 12.65 14.23 3.49
N PHE A 76 13.60 13.33 3.25
CA PHE A 76 14.82 13.19 4.06
C PHE A 76 15.94 12.58 3.21
N GLN A 77 17.17 13.10 3.34
CA GLN A 77 18.36 12.54 2.67
C GLN A 77 18.13 12.25 1.19
N ASN A 78 17.79 13.32 0.45
CA ASN A 78 17.65 13.28 -1.00
C ASN A 78 16.55 12.33 -1.50
N GLN A 79 15.65 11.86 -0.64
CA GLN A 79 14.57 10.95 -1.01
C GLN A 79 13.22 11.49 -0.56
N LEU A 80 12.23 11.36 -1.43
CA LEU A 80 10.84 11.65 -1.13
C LEU A 80 10.08 10.33 -0.98
N PHE A 81 9.57 10.05 0.21
CA PHE A 81 8.81 8.86 0.52
C PHE A 81 7.31 9.18 0.59
N ARG A 82 6.46 8.18 0.28
CA ARG A 82 5.04 8.23 0.64
C ARG A 82 4.93 8.23 2.17
N GLY A 83 4.29 9.25 2.75
CA GLY A 83 4.31 9.51 4.19
C GLY A 83 3.77 8.38 5.07
N ASN A 84 2.76 7.64 4.59
CA ASN A 84 2.17 6.48 5.29
C ASN A 84 2.85 5.14 4.96
N ARG A 85 4.05 5.17 4.38
CA ARG A 85 4.89 3.99 4.13
C ARG A 85 6.23 4.05 4.86
N VAL A 86 6.47 5.12 5.61
CA VAL A 86 7.76 5.40 6.25
C VAL A 86 7.76 4.96 7.71
N THR A 87 8.91 4.52 8.19
CA THR A 87 9.22 4.37 9.62
C THR A 87 10.63 4.91 9.91
N LYS A 88 10.89 5.33 11.14
CA LYS A 88 12.22 5.79 11.58
C LYS A 88 13.06 4.57 11.98
N VAL A 89 14.16 4.35 11.29
CA VAL A 89 15.03 3.18 11.45
C VAL A 89 16.38 3.50 12.11
N ASP A 90 16.78 4.78 12.14
CA ASP A 90 18.04 5.20 12.76
C ASP A 90 17.87 6.49 13.57
N SER A 91 18.44 6.50 14.78
CA SER A 91 18.35 7.62 15.72
C SER A 91 19.53 8.59 15.63
N ARG A 92 20.56 8.28 14.84
CA ARG A 92 21.79 9.08 14.75
C ARG A 92 22.19 9.41 13.32
N ARG A 93 22.08 8.47 12.39
CA ARG A 93 22.41 8.71 10.98
C ARG A 93 21.41 9.69 10.39
N PHE A 94 21.90 10.53 9.48
CA PHE A 94 21.04 11.39 8.68
C PHE A 94 20.05 10.58 7.83
N ALA A 95 20.43 9.37 7.38
CA ALA A 95 19.51 8.40 6.77
C ALA A 95 18.61 7.75 7.84
N ALA A 96 17.76 8.57 8.45
CA ALA A 96 16.97 8.22 9.63
C ALA A 96 15.71 7.42 9.30
N PHE A 97 15.19 7.56 8.08
CA PHE A 97 13.90 7.02 7.66
C PHE A 97 14.04 5.98 6.56
N CYS A 98 13.13 5.01 6.56
CA CYS A 98 13.03 3.97 5.55
C CYS A 98 11.56 3.77 5.15
N SER A 99 11.32 3.48 3.87
CA SER A 99 10.05 2.98 3.35
C SER A 99 10.24 1.52 2.95
N PRO A 100 10.03 0.56 3.86
CA PRO A 100 10.53 -0.81 3.67
C PRO A 100 9.75 -1.61 2.62
N ASN A 101 8.45 -1.33 2.45
CA ASN A 101 7.55 -2.07 1.56
C ASN A 101 7.12 -1.27 0.32
N LEU A 102 7.67 -0.07 0.11
CA LEU A 102 7.42 0.74 -1.08
C LEU A 102 8.67 1.54 -1.46
N PRO A 103 9.12 1.53 -2.73
CA PRO A 103 10.20 2.40 -3.17
C PRO A 103 9.90 3.89 -2.93
N PRO A 104 10.92 4.77 -2.85
CA PRO A 104 10.73 6.20 -2.82
C PRO A 104 9.89 6.68 -4.02
N LEU A 105 9.06 7.71 -3.79
CA LEU A 105 8.33 8.39 -4.86
C LEU A 105 9.27 9.23 -5.73
N ALA A 106 10.34 9.77 -5.14
CA ALA A 106 11.39 10.47 -5.87
C ALA A 106 12.76 10.32 -5.21
N VAL A 107 13.81 10.43 -6.01
CA VAL A 107 15.21 10.48 -5.58
C VAL A 107 15.87 11.71 -6.23
N VAL A 108 16.60 12.49 -5.43
CA VAL A 108 17.24 13.76 -5.82
C VAL A 108 18.75 13.55 -5.91
N GLY A 109 19.28 13.49 -7.14
CA GLY A 109 20.70 13.47 -7.43
C GLY A 109 21.14 14.72 -8.19
N THR A 110 22.00 14.54 -9.20
CA THR A 110 22.21 15.56 -10.25
C THR A 110 20.89 15.91 -10.93
N ASP A 111 20.07 14.89 -11.12
CA ASP A 111 18.73 14.96 -11.68
C ASP A 111 17.71 14.49 -10.63
N VAL A 112 16.48 14.97 -10.76
CA VAL A 112 15.35 14.52 -9.93
C VAL A 112 14.59 13.42 -10.67
N THR A 113 14.64 12.21 -10.14
CA THR A 113 13.93 11.05 -10.70
C THR A 113 12.65 10.80 -9.92
N ILE A 114 11.49 10.94 -10.56
CA ILE A 114 10.18 10.67 -9.96
C ILE A 114 9.64 9.33 -10.48
N ASN A 115 9.22 8.47 -9.56
CA ASN A 115 8.51 7.24 -9.90
C ASN A 115 7.02 7.53 -10.13
N GLN A 116 6.71 7.98 -11.35
CA GLN A 116 5.35 8.38 -11.76
C GLN A 116 4.31 7.26 -11.64
N GLU A 117 4.72 5.99 -11.72
CA GLU A 117 3.83 4.84 -11.59
C GLU A 117 3.33 4.65 -10.15
N LEU A 118 4.16 5.03 -9.17
CA LEU A 118 3.79 4.95 -7.76
C LEU A 118 2.96 6.16 -7.31
N VAL A 119 3.17 7.34 -7.90
CA VAL A 119 2.47 8.57 -7.52
C VAL A 119 0.97 8.43 -7.77
N ARG A 120 0.18 8.69 -6.74
CA ARG A 120 -1.28 8.66 -6.82
C ARG A 120 -1.77 9.82 -7.69
N LYS A 121 -2.72 9.51 -8.58
CA LYS A 121 -3.40 10.52 -9.38
C LYS A 121 -4.42 11.26 -8.50
N ALA A 122 -4.49 12.59 -8.66
CA ALA A 122 -5.56 13.37 -8.07
C ALA A 122 -6.92 12.83 -8.57
N ARG A 123 -7.79 12.43 -7.64
CA ARG A 123 -9.10 11.83 -7.97
C ARG A 123 -10.08 12.92 -8.40
N GLY A 124 -10.08 13.25 -9.69
CA GLY A 124 -11.04 14.18 -10.28
C GLY A 124 -11.00 15.58 -9.66
N LYS A 125 -12.12 16.31 -9.74
CA LYS A 125 -12.27 17.69 -9.22
C LYS A 125 -12.87 17.74 -7.81
N ALA A 126 -12.87 16.63 -7.06
CA ALA A 126 -13.46 16.60 -5.73
C ALA A 126 -12.70 17.55 -4.79
N PRO A 127 -13.39 18.41 -4.02
CA PRO A 127 -12.73 19.34 -3.11
C PRO A 127 -12.03 18.58 -1.97
N LEU A 128 -10.99 19.21 -1.40
CA LEU A 128 -10.33 18.73 -0.20
C LEU A 128 -11.36 18.59 0.94
N VAL A 129 -11.42 17.41 1.55
CA VAL A 129 -12.18 17.15 2.77
C VAL A 129 -11.18 16.89 3.89
N VAL A 130 -11.30 17.62 5.00
CA VAL A 130 -10.44 17.45 6.17
C VAL A 130 -11.24 16.77 7.27
N HIS A 131 -10.86 15.53 7.58
CA HIS A 131 -11.50 14.74 8.64
C HIS A 131 -10.94 15.11 10.01
N SER A 132 -11.74 15.75 10.86
CA SER A 132 -11.33 16.12 12.22
C SER A 132 -11.63 15.04 13.28
N CYS A 133 -12.50 14.09 12.96
CA CYS A 133 -12.90 13.01 13.88
C CYS A 133 -11.93 11.84 13.78
N MET A 134 -11.02 11.74 14.75
CA MET A 134 -10.09 10.63 14.94
C MET A 134 -10.40 9.97 16.29
N GLU A 135 -10.48 8.64 16.33
CA GLU A 135 -10.69 7.89 17.57
C GLU A 135 -9.41 7.90 18.41
N ARG A 136 -9.54 8.26 19.69
CA ARG A 136 -8.41 8.39 20.61
C ARG A 136 -8.14 7.12 21.38
N ASP A 137 -9.17 6.30 21.59
CA ASP A 137 -9.08 5.05 22.34
C ASP A 137 -8.56 3.90 21.44
N VAL A 138 -7.37 4.10 20.86
CA VAL A 138 -6.64 3.10 20.08
C VAL A 138 -5.27 2.81 20.70
N GLY A 139 -4.80 1.57 20.56
CA GLY A 139 -3.55 1.12 21.16
C GLY A 139 -2.68 0.34 20.18
N LEU A 140 -1.41 0.16 20.55
CA LEU A 140 -0.46 -0.70 19.88
C LEU A 140 0.10 -1.70 20.89
N LEU A 141 -0.04 -3.00 20.62
CA LEU A 141 0.50 -4.06 21.45
C LEU A 141 1.47 -4.92 20.64
N ARG A 142 2.73 -4.90 21.05
CA ARG A 142 3.76 -5.79 20.50
C ARG A 142 3.76 -7.10 21.28
N LEU A 143 3.43 -8.20 20.60
CA LEU A 143 3.55 -9.52 21.21
C LEU A 143 5.02 -9.88 21.44
N TYR A 144 5.30 -10.78 22.38
CA TYR A 144 6.62 -11.37 22.57
C TYR A 144 6.46 -12.82 23.03
N PRO A 145 7.48 -13.69 22.79
CA PRO A 145 7.41 -15.07 23.25
C PRO A 145 7.14 -15.15 24.76
N GLY A 146 6.05 -15.81 25.15
CA GLY A 146 5.66 -15.95 26.55
C GLY A 146 4.82 -14.82 27.13
N ILE A 147 4.34 -13.85 26.34
CA ILE A 147 3.43 -12.80 26.84
C ILE A 147 2.22 -13.40 27.58
N PRO A 148 1.99 -13.07 28.87
CA PRO A 148 0.94 -13.69 29.67
C PRO A 148 -0.45 -13.15 29.28
N ALA A 149 -1.47 -14.02 29.30
CA ALA A 149 -2.84 -13.62 28.93
C ALA A 149 -3.38 -12.54 29.87
N ALA A 150 -2.98 -12.54 31.15
CA ALA A 150 -3.35 -11.49 32.09
C ALA A 150 -2.89 -10.08 31.68
N LEU A 151 -1.71 -9.96 31.06
CA LEU A 151 -1.21 -8.67 30.55
C LEU A 151 -2.01 -8.22 29.33
N VAL A 152 -2.30 -9.15 28.42
CA VAL A 152 -3.16 -8.89 27.24
C VAL A 152 -4.55 -8.44 27.70
N ARG A 153 -5.15 -9.12 28.67
CA ARG A 153 -6.44 -8.74 29.27
C ARG A 153 -6.42 -7.34 29.84
N ALA A 154 -5.38 -7.00 30.61
CA ALA A 154 -5.24 -5.68 31.23
C ALA A 154 -5.10 -4.58 30.16
N PHE A 155 -4.37 -4.86 29.08
CA PHE A 155 -4.21 -3.94 27.96
C PHE A 155 -5.52 -3.72 27.19
N LEU A 156 -6.35 -4.75 27.05
CA LEU A 156 -7.61 -4.74 26.30
C LEU A 156 -8.83 -4.26 27.11
N GLN A 157 -8.61 -3.61 28.25
CA GLN A 157 -9.71 -3.05 29.05
C GLN A 157 -10.36 -1.84 28.36
N PRO A 158 -11.67 -1.61 28.57
CA PRO A 158 -12.30 -0.35 28.20
C PRO A 158 -11.54 0.87 28.79
N PRO A 159 -11.50 2.01 28.08
CA PRO A 159 -12.33 2.37 26.92
C PRO A 159 -11.77 1.97 25.55
N LEU A 160 -10.72 1.14 25.47
CA LEU A 160 -10.05 0.80 24.21
C LEU A 160 -11.02 0.26 23.15
N LYS A 161 -11.01 0.85 21.96
CA LYS A 161 -11.89 0.51 20.82
C LYS A 161 -11.15 -0.14 19.65
N GLY A 162 -9.84 0.09 19.56
CA GLY A 162 -9.01 -0.46 18.51
C GLY A 162 -7.63 -0.86 19.00
N LEU A 163 -7.11 -1.97 18.46
CA LEU A 163 -5.74 -2.43 18.70
C LEU A 163 -5.01 -2.67 17.38
N VAL A 164 -3.82 -2.08 17.22
CA VAL A 164 -2.81 -2.62 16.31
C VAL A 164 -1.97 -3.63 17.09
N MET A 165 -2.03 -4.89 16.69
CA MET A 165 -1.27 -5.97 17.30
C MET A 165 -0.09 -6.29 16.41
N GLU A 166 1.12 -6.09 16.91
CA GLU A 166 2.32 -6.51 16.18
C GLU A 166 2.60 -7.99 16.51
N THR A 167 2.73 -8.83 15.49
CA THR A 167 2.93 -10.28 15.56
C THR A 167 4.19 -10.73 14.81
N PHE A 168 4.57 -12.00 14.97
CA PHE A 168 5.84 -12.52 14.45
C PHE A 168 5.76 -12.86 12.95
N GLY A 169 6.85 -12.63 12.22
CA GLY A 169 7.02 -13.14 10.85
C GLY A 169 5.87 -12.71 9.92
N SER A 170 5.20 -13.68 9.31
CA SER A 170 4.08 -13.45 8.38
C SER A 170 2.72 -13.22 9.06
N GLY A 171 2.68 -12.88 10.36
CA GLY A 171 1.42 -12.60 11.07
C GLY A 171 1.10 -13.54 12.24
N ASN A 172 2.09 -14.30 12.72
CA ASN A 172 1.91 -15.39 13.67
C ASN A 172 1.92 -14.90 15.12
N GLY A 173 0.95 -15.34 15.91
CA GLY A 173 0.88 -15.08 17.35
C GLY A 173 0.95 -16.36 18.18
N PRO A 174 1.13 -16.25 19.52
CA PRO A 174 1.02 -17.38 20.41
C PRO A 174 -0.39 -18.01 20.34
N THR A 175 -0.47 -19.33 20.19
CA THR A 175 -1.72 -20.08 20.03
C THR A 175 -2.28 -20.65 21.35
N LYS A 176 -1.76 -20.17 22.49
CA LYS A 176 -2.19 -20.66 23.80
C LYS A 176 -3.67 -20.30 24.06
N PRO A 177 -4.51 -21.25 24.51
CA PRO A 177 -5.95 -21.05 24.59
C PRO A 177 -6.43 -19.92 25.52
N ASP A 178 -5.66 -19.60 26.56
CA ASP A 178 -5.94 -18.47 27.45
C ASP A 178 -5.82 -17.12 26.73
N LEU A 179 -4.77 -16.91 25.94
CA LEU A 179 -4.57 -15.67 25.20
C LEU A 179 -5.58 -15.51 24.07
N LEU A 180 -5.85 -16.60 23.32
CA LEU A 180 -6.86 -16.57 22.25
C LEU A 180 -8.24 -16.19 22.79
N ARG A 181 -8.60 -16.67 23.98
CA ARG A 181 -9.85 -16.28 24.67
C ARG A 181 -9.90 -14.80 25.03
N GLU A 182 -8.80 -14.19 25.46
CA GLU A 182 -8.77 -12.75 25.76
C GLU A 182 -8.97 -11.89 24.49
N LEU A 183 -8.41 -12.32 23.36
CA LEU A 183 -8.61 -11.66 22.06
C LEU A 183 -10.04 -11.83 21.55
N GLN A 184 -10.60 -13.03 21.65
CA GLN A 184 -11.99 -13.30 21.30
C GLN A 184 -12.94 -12.47 22.16
N ALA A 185 -12.74 -12.45 23.48
CA ALA A 185 -13.56 -11.65 24.39
C ALA A 185 -13.47 -10.14 24.08
N ALA A 186 -12.32 -9.64 23.65
CA ALA A 186 -12.19 -8.25 23.20
C ALA A 186 -12.98 -7.98 21.91
N ALA A 187 -12.90 -8.89 20.93
CA ALA A 187 -13.65 -8.79 19.69
C ALA A 187 -15.18 -8.83 19.93
N GLU A 188 -15.65 -9.67 20.85
CA GLU A 188 -17.05 -9.76 21.27
C GLU A 188 -17.55 -8.46 21.94
N ARG A 189 -16.66 -7.70 22.60
CA ARG A 189 -16.95 -6.34 23.11
C ARG A 189 -16.96 -5.27 22.00
N GLY A 190 -16.70 -5.64 20.75
CA GLY A 190 -16.65 -4.72 19.61
C GLY A 190 -15.28 -4.06 19.38
N LEU A 191 -14.22 -4.51 20.04
CA LEU A 191 -12.87 -4.01 19.80
C LEU A 191 -12.35 -4.53 18.44
N ILE A 192 -11.87 -3.62 17.59
CA ILE A 192 -11.28 -4.00 16.29
C ILE A 192 -9.78 -4.21 16.45
N ILE A 193 -9.29 -5.38 16.03
CA ILE A 193 -7.88 -5.72 16.06
C ILE A 193 -7.33 -5.75 14.63
N VAL A 194 -6.25 -5.01 14.38
CA VAL A 194 -5.47 -5.05 13.14
C VAL A 194 -4.15 -5.76 13.41
N ASN A 195 -3.82 -6.79 12.62
CA ASN A 195 -2.60 -7.56 12.77
C ASN A 195 -1.50 -7.03 11.83
N CYS A 196 -0.41 -6.53 12.39
CA CYS A 196 0.78 -6.11 11.66
C CYS A 196 1.96 -7.02 12.01
N THR A 197 2.94 -7.13 11.12
CA THR A 197 4.18 -7.86 11.41
C THR A 197 5.16 -7.01 12.22
N HIS A 198 5.96 -7.64 13.08
CA HIS A 198 7.15 -7.05 13.71
C HIS A 198 8.26 -6.73 12.73
N CYS A 199 8.30 -7.49 11.64
CA CYS A 199 9.39 -7.41 10.67
C CYS A 199 9.35 -6.05 10.00
N LEU A 200 10.52 -5.42 9.85
CA LEU A 200 10.64 -4.14 9.17
C LEU A 200 10.08 -4.20 7.75
N GLN A 201 10.35 -5.29 7.04
CA GLN A 201 9.87 -5.55 5.69
C GLN A 201 9.09 -6.86 5.64
N GLY A 202 8.04 -6.89 4.83
CA GLY A 202 7.16 -8.04 4.66
C GLY A 202 5.68 -7.70 4.86
N ALA A 203 4.84 -8.74 4.74
CA ALA A 203 3.39 -8.63 4.85
C ALA A 203 2.81 -9.74 5.72
N VAL A 204 1.68 -9.46 6.36
CA VAL A 204 0.85 -10.47 7.03
C VAL A 204 0.08 -11.29 5.98
N THR A 205 0.26 -12.62 5.99
CA THR A 205 -0.37 -13.55 5.04
C THR A 205 -1.31 -14.53 5.73
N SER A 206 -2.38 -14.93 5.02
CA SER A 206 -3.43 -15.83 5.54
C SER A 206 -2.91 -17.23 5.86
N ASP A 207 -1.94 -17.71 5.08
CA ASP A 207 -1.57 -19.13 5.04
C ASP A 207 -0.84 -19.60 6.30
N TYR A 208 -0.19 -18.67 7.01
CA TYR A 208 0.51 -18.95 8.27
C TYR A 208 -0.21 -18.38 9.50
N ALA A 209 -1.05 -17.35 9.33
CA ALA A 209 -1.84 -16.76 10.41
C ALA A 209 -2.96 -17.68 10.95
N ALA A 210 -3.09 -18.91 10.44
CA ALA A 210 -4.16 -19.87 10.73
C ALA A 210 -4.45 -20.04 12.23
N GLY A 211 -3.44 -20.04 13.11
CA GLY A 211 -3.67 -20.17 14.56
C GLY A 211 -4.43 -18.99 15.20
N MET A 212 -4.24 -17.77 14.69
CA MET A 212 -4.90 -16.54 15.18
C MET A 212 -6.16 -16.21 14.36
N ALA A 213 -6.16 -16.55 13.07
CA ALA A 213 -7.30 -16.41 12.17
C ALA A 213 -8.43 -17.41 12.50
N MET A 214 -8.09 -18.61 12.96
CA MET A 214 -9.09 -19.61 13.40
C MET A 214 -9.75 -19.28 14.74
N ALA A 215 -9.27 -18.29 15.50
CA ALA A 215 -9.84 -17.93 16.80
C ALA A 215 -11.18 -17.16 16.70
N GLY A 216 -11.76 -16.99 15.51
CA GLY A 216 -13.07 -16.35 15.32
C GLY A 216 -13.13 -14.87 15.70
N ALA A 217 -12.01 -14.25 16.09
CA ALA A 217 -11.94 -12.90 16.65
C ALA A 217 -12.08 -11.76 15.62
N GLY A 218 -12.34 -12.06 14.34
CA GLY A 218 -12.53 -11.03 13.31
C GLY A 218 -11.36 -10.05 13.17
N ILE A 219 -10.14 -10.54 13.40
CA ILE A 219 -8.88 -9.78 13.30
C ILE A 219 -8.65 -9.42 11.83
N VAL A 220 -8.41 -8.14 11.56
CA VAL A 220 -8.14 -7.62 10.21
C VAL A 220 -6.64 -7.75 9.91
N SER A 221 -6.28 -8.27 8.74
CA SER A 221 -4.88 -8.26 8.30
C SER A 221 -4.44 -6.83 7.98
N GLY A 222 -3.30 -6.42 8.53
CA GLY A 222 -2.63 -5.16 8.20
C GLY A 222 -1.82 -5.21 6.90
N SER A 223 -1.77 -6.37 6.22
CA SER A 223 -0.93 -6.60 5.05
C SER A 223 0.53 -6.14 5.30
N ASP A 224 1.05 -5.23 4.48
CA ASP A 224 2.41 -4.68 4.56
C ASP A 224 2.44 -3.24 5.12
N MET A 225 1.38 -2.81 5.82
CA MET A 225 1.35 -1.50 6.50
C MET A 225 2.44 -1.41 7.57
N THR A 226 3.03 -0.23 7.71
CA THR A 226 3.80 0.11 8.91
C THR A 226 2.84 0.25 10.11
N SER A 227 3.36 0.06 11.32
CA SER A 227 2.56 0.21 12.54
C SER A 227 2.02 1.64 12.72
N GLU A 228 2.78 2.65 12.28
CA GLU A 228 2.36 4.04 12.24
C GLU A 228 1.14 4.25 11.34
N ALA A 229 1.16 3.66 10.14
CA ALA A 229 0.07 3.74 9.19
C ALA A 229 -1.16 2.97 9.68
N ALA A 230 -0.96 1.77 10.22
CA ALA A 230 -2.04 0.96 10.77
C ALA A 230 -2.74 1.66 11.94
N LEU A 231 -1.99 2.27 12.86
CA LEU A 231 -2.56 2.97 14.02
C LEU A 231 -3.30 4.24 13.58
N ALA A 232 -2.73 5.01 12.65
CA ALA A 232 -3.38 6.18 12.07
C ALA A 232 -4.67 5.81 11.32
N LYS A 233 -4.64 4.73 10.53
CA LYS A 233 -5.79 4.22 9.78
C LYS A 233 -6.89 3.72 10.71
N LEU A 234 -6.52 3.00 11.76
CA LEU A 234 -7.46 2.50 12.78
C LEU A 234 -8.16 3.65 13.48
N SER A 235 -7.42 4.66 13.93
CA SER A 235 -7.96 5.88 14.53
C SER A 235 -8.89 6.63 13.56
N TYR A 236 -8.49 6.77 12.30
CA TYR A 236 -9.30 7.40 11.25
C TYR A 236 -10.61 6.66 11.00
N VAL A 237 -10.55 5.35 10.76
CA VAL A 237 -11.73 4.54 10.43
C VAL A 237 -12.68 4.45 11.61
N LEU A 238 -12.20 4.30 12.85
CA LEU A 238 -13.04 4.30 14.05
C LEU A 238 -13.67 5.68 14.32
N GLY A 239 -13.00 6.77 13.95
CA GLY A 239 -13.52 8.13 14.08
C GLY A 239 -14.66 8.47 13.09
N GLN A 240 -14.84 7.70 12.03
CA GLN A 240 -15.90 7.96 11.04
C GLN A 240 -17.30 7.69 11.62
N PRO A 241 -18.27 8.62 11.48
CA PRO A 241 -19.63 8.43 11.99
C PRO A 241 -20.43 7.48 11.10
N GLY A 242 -21.46 6.83 11.67
CA GLY A 242 -22.47 6.09 10.92
C GLY A 242 -22.03 4.76 10.31
N LEU A 243 -20.79 4.30 10.54
CA LEU A 243 -20.31 3.01 10.04
C LEU A 243 -20.55 1.89 11.06
N SER A 244 -21.05 0.75 10.56
CA SER A 244 -21.12 -0.51 11.29
C SER A 244 -19.71 -1.09 11.56
N LEU A 245 -19.61 -2.05 12.48
CA LEU A 245 -18.37 -2.75 12.76
C LEU A 245 -17.78 -3.42 11.50
N ASP A 246 -18.63 -4.06 10.70
CA ASP A 246 -18.19 -4.77 9.49
C ASP A 246 -17.71 -3.80 8.40
N CYS A 247 -18.42 -2.69 8.17
CA CYS A 247 -17.96 -1.66 7.24
C CYS A 247 -16.60 -1.06 7.67
N ARG A 248 -16.35 -0.93 8.98
CA ARG A 248 -15.04 -0.49 9.48
C ARG A 248 -13.95 -1.51 9.20
N LYS A 249 -14.22 -2.80 9.43
CA LYS A 249 -13.28 -3.90 9.08
C LYS A 249 -12.98 -3.91 7.59
N GLU A 250 -13.98 -3.74 6.73
CA GLU A 250 -13.82 -3.65 5.28
C GLU A 250 -12.94 -2.45 4.87
N LEU A 251 -13.15 -1.27 5.46
CA LEU A 251 -12.30 -0.10 5.19
C LEU A 251 -10.86 -0.30 5.64
N LEU A 252 -10.65 -0.98 6.77
CA LEU A 252 -9.31 -1.30 7.27
C LEU A 252 -8.56 -2.26 6.34
N ALA A 253 -9.27 -3.19 5.70
CA ALA A 253 -8.72 -4.14 4.75
C ALA A 253 -8.45 -3.57 3.34
N ARG A 254 -8.83 -2.32 3.06
CA ARG A 254 -8.69 -1.69 1.73
C ARG A 254 -7.57 -0.67 1.68
N ASP A 255 -6.85 -0.58 0.58
CA ASP A 255 -5.93 0.54 0.33
C ASP A 255 -6.69 1.87 0.19
N LEU A 256 -6.59 2.74 1.21
CA LEU A 256 -7.29 4.02 1.22
C LEU A 256 -6.43 5.16 0.66
N ARG A 257 -5.12 5.14 0.93
CA ARG A 257 -4.16 6.25 0.75
C ARG A 257 -2.79 5.80 0.25
N GLY A 258 -2.66 4.57 -0.25
CA GLY A 258 -1.40 4.00 -0.73
C GLY A 258 -0.58 3.34 0.37
N GLU A 259 -1.14 3.17 1.57
CA GLU A 259 -0.47 2.66 2.78
C GLU A 259 -0.24 1.15 2.76
N MET A 260 -1.00 0.42 1.94
CA MET A 260 -0.96 -1.05 1.89
C MET A 260 -0.99 -1.58 0.47
N THR A 261 -0.35 -2.72 0.26
CA THR A 261 -0.34 -3.50 -0.97
C THR A 261 -1.22 -4.72 -0.77
N LEU A 262 -2.30 -4.81 -1.54
CA LEU A 262 -3.16 -5.97 -1.51
C LEU A 262 -2.49 -7.13 -2.27
N PRO A 263 -2.54 -8.37 -1.77
CA PRO A 263 -2.00 -9.53 -2.48
C PRO A 263 -2.64 -9.66 -3.86
N ALA A 264 -1.86 -10.13 -4.84
CA ALA A 264 -2.22 -10.15 -6.26
C ALA A 264 -3.54 -10.90 -6.59
N GLY A 265 -4.04 -11.75 -5.68
CA GLY A 265 -5.33 -12.45 -5.81
C GLY A 265 -6.56 -11.68 -5.30
N ALA A 266 -6.41 -10.55 -4.62
CA ALA A 266 -7.52 -9.76 -4.06
C ALA A 266 -8.05 -8.68 -5.02
N LYS A 267 -7.32 -8.39 -6.10
CA LYS A 267 -7.93 -7.79 -7.28
C LYS A 267 -8.64 -8.92 -7.98
N GLY A 268 -9.97 -8.95 -7.95
CA GLY A 268 -10.72 -9.81 -8.87
C GLY A 268 -10.05 -9.70 -10.23
N GLN A 269 -9.66 -10.86 -10.79
CA GLN A 269 -8.90 -10.95 -12.03
C GLN A 269 -9.38 -9.84 -12.96
N PRO A 270 -8.51 -8.94 -13.45
CA PRO A 270 -8.95 -7.98 -14.44
C PRO A 270 -9.38 -8.83 -15.62
N SER A 271 -10.69 -9.04 -15.76
CA SER A 271 -11.26 -9.71 -16.90
C SER A 271 -10.65 -8.99 -18.10
N LEU A 272 -9.91 -9.71 -18.94
CA LEU A 272 -9.27 -9.12 -20.13
C LEU A 272 -10.28 -8.31 -20.96
N SER A 273 -11.57 -8.61 -20.85
CA SER A 273 -12.68 -7.82 -21.40
C SER A 273 -12.78 -6.36 -20.95
N ARG A 274 -12.10 -5.94 -19.87
CA ARG A 274 -12.23 -4.59 -19.28
C ARG A 274 -10.95 -3.76 -19.22
N SER A 275 -9.78 -4.30 -19.57
CA SER A 275 -8.55 -3.50 -19.67
C SER A 275 -8.45 -2.85 -21.06
N THR A 276 -7.88 -1.64 -21.13
CA THR A 276 -7.57 -0.95 -22.40
C THR A 276 -6.68 -1.81 -23.30
N LEU A 277 -5.82 -2.63 -22.69
CA LEU A 277 -4.97 -3.61 -23.37
C LEU A 277 -5.81 -4.75 -23.97
N GLY A 278 -6.74 -5.32 -23.21
CA GLY A 278 -7.59 -6.40 -23.70
C GLY A 278 -8.62 -5.95 -24.72
N ARG A 279 -9.09 -4.70 -24.66
CA ARG A 279 -9.83 -4.08 -25.77
C ARG A 279 -8.95 -3.86 -27.00
N GLY A 280 -7.72 -3.38 -26.84
CA GLY A 280 -6.78 -3.18 -27.94
C GLY A 280 -6.41 -4.49 -28.65
N VAL A 281 -6.14 -5.55 -27.88
CA VAL A 281 -5.86 -6.89 -28.40
C VAL A 281 -7.10 -7.51 -29.06
N ALA A 282 -8.30 -7.39 -28.45
CA ALA A 282 -9.53 -7.86 -29.08
C ALA A 282 -9.85 -7.11 -30.38
N GLN A 283 -9.61 -5.79 -30.43
CA GLN A 283 -9.84 -4.98 -31.63
C GLN A 283 -8.86 -5.33 -32.75
N LEU A 284 -7.59 -5.60 -32.43
CA LEU A 284 -6.58 -6.13 -33.36
C LEU A 284 -6.95 -7.52 -33.90
N LEU A 285 -7.43 -8.42 -33.05
CA LEU A 285 -7.89 -9.76 -33.44
C LEU A 285 -9.23 -9.75 -34.20
N THR A 286 -10.04 -8.71 -34.04
CA THR A 286 -11.29 -8.54 -34.82
C THR A 286 -11.01 -7.89 -36.19
N LEU A 287 -9.98 -7.04 -36.28
CA LEU A 287 -9.54 -6.44 -37.53
C LEU A 287 -8.96 -7.46 -38.52
N SER A 288 -8.48 -8.63 -38.06
CA SER A 288 -8.08 -9.73 -38.95
C SER A 288 -9.26 -10.47 -39.59
N GLN A 289 -10.51 -10.18 -39.18
CA GLN A 289 -11.73 -10.71 -39.82
C GLN A 289 -12.44 -9.69 -40.73
N GLY A 290 -11.99 -8.43 -40.74
CA GLY A 290 -12.56 -7.35 -41.55
C GLY A 290 -11.64 -6.96 -42.72
N ALA A 291 -12.19 -6.95 -43.93
CA ALA A 291 -11.49 -6.85 -45.22
C ALA A 291 -10.78 -5.50 -45.54
N ILE A 292 -10.00 -4.91 -44.63
CA ILE A 292 -9.35 -3.60 -44.87
C ILE A 292 -7.83 -3.60 -44.58
N VAL A 293 -7.28 -4.63 -43.91
CA VAL A 293 -5.84 -4.76 -43.69
C VAL A 293 -5.28 -5.82 -44.64
N SER A 294 -4.11 -5.57 -45.25
CA SER A 294 -3.39 -6.60 -45.99
C SER A 294 -3.20 -7.81 -45.05
N THR A 295 -3.67 -8.98 -45.47
CA THR A 295 -3.68 -10.21 -44.64
C THR A 295 -2.30 -10.52 -44.04
N GLN A 296 -1.23 -10.10 -44.74
CA GLN A 296 0.16 -10.29 -44.36
C GLN A 296 0.60 -9.51 -43.10
N GLU A 297 0.10 -8.29 -42.87
CA GLU A 297 0.45 -7.49 -41.68
C GLU A 297 -0.31 -7.98 -40.44
N ALA A 298 -1.56 -8.39 -40.62
CA ALA A 298 -2.39 -8.94 -39.54
C ALA A 298 -1.85 -10.30 -39.06
N ASP A 299 -1.35 -11.13 -39.96
CA ASP A 299 -0.72 -12.41 -39.63
C ASP A 299 0.63 -12.19 -38.92
N ALA A 300 1.47 -11.26 -39.39
CA ALA A 300 2.73 -10.94 -38.73
C ALA A 300 2.56 -10.42 -37.28
N VAL A 301 1.53 -9.62 -37.02
CA VAL A 301 1.22 -9.15 -35.67
C VAL A 301 0.66 -10.29 -34.80
N ARG A 302 -0.15 -11.19 -35.38
CA ARG A 302 -0.63 -12.39 -34.67
C ARG A 302 0.54 -13.27 -34.24
N ASP A 303 1.44 -13.57 -35.16
CA ASP A 303 2.60 -14.43 -34.92
C ASP A 303 3.54 -13.83 -33.87
N ALA A 304 3.65 -12.50 -33.80
CA ALA A 304 4.47 -11.83 -32.79
C ALA A 304 3.87 -11.87 -31.38
N VAL A 305 2.54 -11.85 -31.24
CA VAL A 305 1.85 -11.67 -29.95
C VAL A 305 1.32 -12.99 -29.38
N ALA A 306 0.92 -13.93 -30.24
CA ALA A 306 0.33 -15.20 -29.84
C ALA A 306 1.21 -16.06 -28.91
N PRO A 307 2.53 -16.20 -29.11
CA PRO A 307 3.38 -17.00 -28.21
C PRO A 307 3.41 -16.45 -26.78
N SER A 308 3.40 -15.12 -26.63
CA SER A 308 3.38 -14.45 -25.33
C SER A 308 2.04 -14.61 -24.62
N LEU A 309 0.93 -14.51 -25.35
CA LEU A 309 -0.41 -14.75 -24.83
C LEU A 309 -0.61 -16.21 -24.42
N ALA A 310 -0.10 -17.15 -25.22
CA ALA A 310 -0.16 -18.57 -24.93
C ALA A 310 0.67 -18.94 -23.68
N CYS A 311 1.87 -18.36 -23.51
CA CYS A 311 2.65 -18.53 -22.28
C CYS A 311 1.93 -17.99 -21.04
N ALA A 312 1.29 -16.83 -21.16
CA ALA A 312 0.52 -16.24 -20.07
C ALA A 312 -0.73 -17.08 -19.72
N ALA A 313 -1.42 -17.63 -20.73
CA ALA A 313 -2.56 -18.51 -20.53
C ALA A 313 -2.17 -19.86 -19.89
N ALA A 314 -1.04 -20.43 -20.32
CA ALA A 314 -0.46 -21.65 -19.74
C ALA A 314 -0.08 -21.46 -18.27
N HIS A 315 0.65 -20.38 -17.96
CA HIS A 315 1.02 -20.03 -16.58
C HIS A 315 -0.21 -19.82 -15.67
N ALA A 316 -1.30 -19.31 -16.24
CA ALA A 316 -2.57 -19.11 -15.52
C ALA A 316 -3.46 -20.37 -15.48
N GLY A 317 -3.05 -21.49 -16.08
CA GLY A 317 -3.85 -22.71 -16.19
C GLY A 317 -5.15 -22.56 -16.99
N ASN A 318 -5.23 -21.56 -17.88
CA ASN A 318 -6.46 -21.24 -18.61
C ASN A 318 -6.53 -21.98 -19.95
N LEU A 319 -7.08 -23.20 -19.91
CA LEU A 319 -7.21 -24.09 -21.07
C LEU A 319 -8.14 -23.52 -22.16
N GLU A 320 -9.20 -22.79 -21.80
CA GLU A 320 -10.14 -22.21 -22.77
C GLU A 320 -9.45 -21.18 -23.69
N VAL A 321 -8.57 -20.34 -23.11
CA VAL A 321 -7.80 -19.34 -23.89
C VAL A 321 -6.75 -20.02 -24.77
N LEU A 322 -6.08 -21.07 -24.28
CA LEU A 322 -5.15 -21.85 -25.09
C LEU A 322 -5.86 -22.51 -26.29
N GLN A 323 -7.06 -23.04 -26.08
CA GLN A 323 -7.85 -23.68 -27.12
C GLN A 323 -8.33 -22.68 -28.17
N ALA A 324 -8.79 -21.49 -27.74
CA ALA A 324 -9.14 -20.40 -28.64
C ALA A 324 -7.95 -19.90 -29.48
N LEU A 325 -6.74 -19.85 -28.91
CA LEU A 325 -5.53 -19.46 -29.65
C LEU A 325 -5.17 -20.49 -30.74
N VAL A 326 -5.34 -21.78 -30.46
CA VAL A 326 -5.15 -22.87 -31.45
C VAL A 326 -6.18 -22.79 -32.57
N GLU A 327 -7.45 -22.55 -32.24
CA GLU A 327 -8.53 -22.37 -33.23
C GLU A 327 -8.30 -21.16 -34.15
N LEU A 328 -7.62 -20.13 -33.64
CA LEU A 328 -7.18 -18.96 -34.41
C LEU A 328 -5.89 -19.20 -35.23
N GLY A 329 -5.38 -20.43 -35.26
CA GLY A 329 -4.21 -20.84 -36.03
C GLY A 329 -2.87 -20.54 -35.37
N SER A 330 -2.83 -20.28 -34.06
CA SER A 330 -1.57 -20.03 -33.35
C SER A 330 -0.80 -21.33 -33.10
N ASP A 331 0.49 -21.35 -33.42
CA ASP A 331 1.38 -22.47 -33.11
C ASP A 331 1.90 -22.37 -31.66
N LEU A 332 1.41 -23.27 -30.80
CA LEU A 332 1.80 -23.34 -29.38
C LEU A 332 3.22 -23.88 -29.16
N SER A 333 3.95 -24.25 -30.21
CA SER A 333 5.36 -24.62 -30.11
C SER A 333 6.31 -23.42 -30.19
N LEU A 334 5.79 -22.23 -30.56
CA LEU A 334 6.60 -21.03 -30.71
C LEU A 334 7.00 -20.43 -29.36
N GLU A 335 8.20 -19.85 -29.36
CA GLU A 335 8.76 -19.15 -28.21
C GLU A 335 8.29 -17.70 -28.16
N ASN A 336 8.04 -17.21 -26.95
CA ASN A 336 7.82 -15.79 -26.69
C ASN A 336 9.13 -15.00 -26.74
N PHE A 337 9.07 -13.67 -26.55
CA PHE A 337 10.25 -12.79 -26.53
C PHE A 337 11.29 -13.13 -25.44
N ASN A 338 10.92 -13.98 -24.47
CA ASN A 338 11.80 -14.47 -23.42
C ASN A 338 12.34 -15.89 -23.70
N GLY A 339 12.11 -16.45 -24.88
CA GLY A 339 12.57 -17.81 -25.26
C GLY A 339 11.76 -18.94 -24.61
N GLN A 340 10.54 -18.66 -24.13
CA GLN A 340 9.71 -19.66 -23.46
C GLN A 340 8.55 -20.09 -24.36
N THR A 341 8.24 -21.38 -24.35
CA THR A 341 7.03 -21.93 -24.97
C THR A 341 5.94 -22.03 -23.91
N PRO A 342 4.66 -22.14 -24.31
CA PRO A 342 3.57 -22.45 -23.40
C PRO A 342 3.83 -23.69 -22.53
N LEU A 343 4.53 -24.70 -23.05
CA LEU A 343 4.91 -25.88 -22.27
C LEU A 343 5.99 -25.59 -21.21
N HIS A 344 6.91 -24.64 -21.47
CA HIS A 344 7.84 -24.16 -20.45
C HIS A 344 7.15 -23.35 -19.34
N ALA A 345 5.99 -22.75 -19.63
CA ALA A 345 5.28 -21.85 -18.73
C ALA A 345 4.14 -22.52 -17.94
N ALA A 346 3.68 -23.69 -18.38
CA ALA A 346 2.69 -24.55 -17.71
C ALA A 346 3.28 -25.28 -16.49
#